data_AF-A0AAE3U660-F1
#
_entry.id   AF-A0AAE3U660-F1
#
_cell.length_a   1.000
_cell.length_b   1.000
_cell.length_c   1.000
_cell.angle_alpha   90.00
_cell.angle_beta   90.00
_cell.angle_gamma   90.00
#
_symmetry.space_group_name_H-M   'P 1'
#
loop_
_entity.id
_entity.type
_entity.pdbx_description
1 polymer ?
#
loop_
_entity_poly.entity_id
_entity_poly.type
_entity_poly.pdbx_seq_one_letter_code
_entity_poly.pdbx_strand_id
1 'polypeptide(L)'
;MEGVAWATHKYIMHGLLWNWHKSHHTPYAGTFEKNDLFGLVFSVPAAASIMAGIEFAELRFLLWIGIGITAYGIFYVLFHDVLVHQRIKHGLRPENKYLRRMIRAHKIHHKCTTKEGAEAFGFLYAPPKYEASVYKSKDAKQSDLIANQESRHITQ
;
A
#
# COMPACT_ATOMS: atom_id res chain seq x y z
N MET A 1 2.66 2.68 13.57
CA MET A 1 1.74 2.01 12.64
C MET A 1 2.40 1.57 11.33
N GLU A 2 3.19 2.41 10.65
CA GLU A 2 3.77 2.08 9.32
C GLU A 2 4.52 0.72 9.25
N GLY A 3 5.37 0.39 10.23
CA GLY A 3 6.07 -0.90 10.23
C GLY A 3 5.13 -2.11 10.31
N VAL A 4 4.04 -1.99 11.08
CA VAL A 4 2.98 -3.00 11.15
C VAL A 4 2.26 -3.08 9.82
N ALA A 5 1.88 -1.94 9.24
CA ALA A 5 1.22 -1.89 7.94
C ALA A 5 2.07 -2.51 6.83
N TRP A 6 3.37 -2.22 6.79
CA TRP A 6 4.31 -2.80 5.85
C TRP A 6 4.41 -4.33 6.01
N ALA A 7 4.54 -4.82 7.26
CA ALA A 7 4.64 -6.25 7.55
C ALA A 7 3.35 -6.98 7.20
N THR A 8 2.20 -6.43 7.59
CA THR A 8 0.88 -6.93 7.20
C THR A 8 0.76 -6.99 5.68
N HIS A 9 1.12 -5.91 4.98
CA HIS A 9 1.00 -5.84 3.53
C HIS A 9 1.86 -6.90 2.84
N LYS A 10 3.14 -7.02 3.25
CA LYS A 10 4.08 -7.96 2.64
C LYS A 10 3.81 -9.42 3.00
N TYR A 11 3.57 -9.74 4.27
CA TYR A 11 3.53 -11.12 4.74
C TYR A 11 2.13 -11.68 4.89
N ILE A 12 1.13 -10.83 5.16
CA ILE A 12 -0.26 -11.27 5.33
C ILE A 12 -1.01 -11.09 4.03
N MET A 13 -1.06 -9.87 3.48
CA MET A 13 -1.85 -9.56 2.28
C MET A 13 -1.23 -10.16 1.02
N HIS A 14 0.09 -10.03 0.82
CA HIS A 14 0.84 -10.75 -0.22
C HIS A 14 1.21 -12.20 0.14
N GLY A 15 0.77 -12.70 1.29
CA GLY A 15 1.08 -14.04 1.77
C GLY A 15 -0.15 -14.91 1.94
N LEU A 16 -0.60 -15.06 3.19
CA LEU A 16 -1.70 -15.93 3.59
C LEU A 16 -3.05 -15.50 3.01
N LEU A 17 -3.30 -14.20 2.95
CA LEU A 17 -4.58 -13.60 2.52
C LEU A 17 -4.50 -13.00 1.11
N TRP A 18 -3.60 -13.53 0.26
CA TRP A 18 -3.49 -13.13 -1.13
C TRP A 18 -4.80 -13.28 -1.90
N ASN A 19 -5.64 -14.27 -1.59
CA ASN A 19 -6.93 -14.44 -2.28
C ASN A 19 -7.88 -13.25 -2.07
N TRP A 20 -7.71 -12.46 -0.99
CA TRP A 20 -8.45 -11.22 -0.77
C TRP A 20 -7.75 -10.06 -1.47
N HIS A 21 -6.43 -9.94 -1.25
CA HIS A 21 -5.66 -8.83 -1.78
C HIS A 21 -5.47 -8.85 -3.30
N LYS A 22 -5.49 -10.03 -3.92
CA LYS A 22 -5.44 -10.19 -5.38
C LYS A 22 -6.53 -9.39 -6.08
N SER A 23 -7.73 -9.30 -5.49
CA SER A 23 -8.83 -8.51 -6.05
C SER A 23 -8.45 -7.05 -6.25
N HIS A 24 -7.54 -6.55 -5.41
CA HIS A 24 -7.03 -5.20 -5.43
C HIS A 24 -5.88 -4.98 -6.44
N HIS A 25 -5.11 -6.03 -6.74
CA HIS A 25 -4.08 -6.00 -7.78
C HIS A 25 -4.62 -6.17 -9.20
N THR A 26 -5.84 -6.70 -9.33
CA THR A 26 -6.51 -6.88 -10.62
C THR A 26 -7.47 -5.74 -10.88
N PRO A 27 -7.50 -5.15 -12.10
CA PRO A 27 -8.48 -4.12 -12.43
C PRO A 27 -9.91 -4.62 -12.19
N TYR A 28 -10.65 -3.94 -11.33
CA TYR A 28 -12.03 -4.28 -10.97
C TYR A 28 -12.93 -3.05 -11.18
N ALA A 29 -14.15 -3.28 -11.69
CA ALA A 29 -15.07 -2.20 -12.07
C ALA A 29 -16.22 -1.99 -11.07
N GLY A 30 -16.26 -2.74 -9.96
CA GLY A 30 -17.32 -2.64 -8.96
C GLY A 30 -16.95 -1.77 -7.75
N THR A 31 -17.95 -1.45 -6.93
CA THR A 31 -17.81 -0.57 -5.76
C THR A 31 -17.25 -1.24 -4.52
N PHE A 32 -17.19 -2.58 -4.47
CA PHE A 32 -16.70 -3.37 -3.33
C PHE A 32 -15.72 -4.45 -3.81
N GLU A 33 -14.59 -4.58 -3.12
CA GLU A 33 -13.52 -5.55 -3.37
C GLU A 33 -13.39 -6.49 -2.17
N LYS A 34 -12.93 -7.73 -2.38
CA LYS A 34 -12.62 -8.62 -1.24
C LYS A 34 -11.56 -8.02 -0.33
N ASN A 35 -10.71 -7.14 -0.86
CA ASN A 35 -9.74 -6.37 -0.10
C ASN A 35 -10.38 -5.45 0.95
N ASP A 36 -11.62 -5.00 0.77
CA ASP A 36 -12.31 -4.16 1.76
C ASP A 36 -12.51 -4.88 3.11
N LEU A 37 -12.46 -6.23 3.12
CA LEU A 37 -12.50 -7.03 4.34
C LEU A 37 -11.35 -6.71 5.30
N PHE A 38 -10.19 -6.28 4.81
CA PHE A 38 -9.10 -5.85 5.68
C PHE A 38 -9.51 -4.64 6.52
N GLY A 39 -10.25 -3.69 5.95
CA GLY A 39 -10.78 -2.54 6.69
C GLY A 39 -11.66 -2.98 7.85
N LEU A 40 -12.54 -3.95 7.62
CA LEU A 40 -13.39 -4.53 8.66
C LEU A 40 -12.57 -5.25 9.75
N VAL A 41 -11.57 -6.04 9.35
CA VAL A 41 -10.68 -6.75 10.29
C VAL A 41 -9.91 -5.78 11.18
N PHE A 42 -9.53 -4.59 10.69
CA PHE A 42 -8.87 -3.58 11.50
C PHE A 42 -9.85 -2.70 12.31
N SER A 43 -11.09 -2.52 11.86
CA SER A 43 -12.08 -1.72 12.59
C SER A 43 -12.56 -2.40 13.87
N VAL A 44 -12.69 -3.74 13.87
CA VAL A 44 -13.11 -4.51 15.05
C VAL A 44 -12.17 -4.31 16.25
N PRO A 45 -10.84 -4.57 16.15
CA PRO A 45 -9.93 -4.36 17.27
C PRO A 45 -9.77 -2.87 17.63
N ALA A 46 -9.89 -1.95 16.67
CA ALA A 46 -9.91 -0.52 16.95
C ALA A 46 -11.10 -0.15 17.85
N ALA A 47 -12.31 -0.55 17.46
CA ALA A 47 -13.52 -0.29 18.22
C ALA A 47 -13.48 -0.97 19.59
N ALA A 48 -13.04 -2.23 19.67
CA ALA A 48 -12.88 -2.93 20.93
C ALA A 48 -11.89 -2.23 21.88
N SER A 49 -10.77 -1.73 21.36
CA SER A 49 -9.77 -0.99 22.14
C SER A 49 -10.33 0.35 22.65
N ILE A 50 -11.10 1.06 21.83
CA ILE A 50 -11.77 2.30 22.22
C ILE A 50 -12.80 2.03 23.32
N MET A 51 -13.69 1.06 23.13
CA MET A 51 -14.72 0.71 24.12
C MET A 51 -14.10 0.29 25.45
N ALA A 52 -13.10 -0.60 25.41
CA ALA A 52 -12.42 -1.05 26.63
C ALA A 52 -11.67 0.10 27.34
N GLY A 53 -11.03 1.00 26.60
CA GLY A 53 -10.32 2.14 27.18
C GLY A 53 -11.23 3.25 27.73
N ILE A 54 -12.49 3.32 27.30
CA ILE A 54 -13.52 4.19 27.89
C ILE A 54 -14.10 3.55 29.15
N GLU A 55 -14.46 2.26 29.09
CA GLU A 55 -15.16 1.55 30.17
C GLU A 55 -14.25 1.28 31.37
N PHE A 56 -13.00 0.86 31.13
CA PHE A 56 -12.07 0.44 32.19
C PHE A 56 -10.92 1.44 32.34
N ALA A 57 -10.85 2.12 33.49
CA ALA A 57 -9.82 3.12 33.77
C ALA A 57 -8.38 2.57 33.64
N GLU A 58 -8.15 1.34 34.08
CA GLU A 58 -6.84 0.65 33.98
C GLU A 58 -6.44 0.36 32.52
N LEU A 59 -7.41 0.26 31.61
CA LEU A 59 -7.19 0.02 30.19
C LEU A 59 -7.23 1.28 29.35
N ARG A 60 -7.20 2.48 29.96
CA ARG A 60 -7.29 3.75 29.24
C ARG A 60 -6.23 3.95 28.16
N PHE A 61 -5.09 3.27 28.26
CA PHE A 61 -4.08 3.27 27.19
C PHE A 61 -4.60 2.65 25.87
N LEU A 62 -5.54 1.68 25.93
CA LEU A 62 -6.18 1.08 24.76
C LEU A 62 -7.02 2.09 23.97
N LEU A 63 -7.58 3.11 24.63
CA LEU A 63 -8.31 4.17 23.95
C LEU A 63 -7.40 4.88 22.93
N TRP A 64 -6.19 5.25 23.34
CA TRP A 64 -5.22 5.91 22.46
C TRP A 64 -4.73 5.01 21.33
N ILE A 65 -4.56 3.72 21.61
CA ILE A 65 -4.22 2.71 20.59
C ILE A 65 -5.36 2.62 19.56
N GLY A 66 -6.59 2.48 20.02
CA GLY A 66 -7.77 2.38 19.16
C GLY A 66 -7.97 3.63 18.30
N ILE A 67 -7.84 4.83 18.89
CA ILE A 67 -7.83 6.11 18.14
C ILE A 67 -6.72 6.11 17.08
N GLY A 68 -5.52 5.65 17.42
CA GLY A 68 -4.39 5.55 16.49
C GLY A 68 -4.66 4.61 15.31
N ILE A 69 -5.27 3.45 15.56
CA ILE A 69 -5.68 2.50 14.51
C ILE A 69 -6.76 3.14 13.62
N THR A 70 -7.78 3.76 14.20
CA THR A 70 -8.86 4.42 13.46
C THR A 70 -8.34 5.56 12.59
N ALA A 71 -7.51 6.45 13.14
CA ALA A 71 -6.92 7.57 12.39
C ALA A 71 -6.06 7.06 11.22
N TYR A 72 -5.27 6.02 11.44
CA TYR A 72 -4.49 5.38 10.39
C TYR A 72 -5.38 4.75 9.32
N GLY A 73 -6.47 4.08 9.71
CA GLY A 73 -7.45 3.48 8.80
C GLY A 73 -8.19 4.53 7.94
N ILE A 74 -8.56 5.67 8.53
CA ILE A 74 -9.15 6.79 7.77
C ILE A 74 -8.15 7.30 6.73
N PHE A 75 -6.91 7.55 7.15
CA PHE A 75 -5.87 7.97 6.22
C PHE A 75 -5.65 6.90 5.13
N TYR A 76 -5.76 5.62 5.47
CA TYR A 76 -5.67 4.53 4.51
C TYR A 76 -6.71 4.67 3.41
N VAL A 77 -7.99 4.76 3.75
CA VAL A 77 -9.07 4.91 2.75
C VAL A 77 -8.88 6.17 1.90
N LEU A 78 -8.52 7.30 2.53
CA LEU A 78 -8.34 8.57 1.83
C LEU A 78 -7.15 8.56 0.86
N PHE A 79 -6.03 7.95 1.25
CA PHE A 79 -4.86 7.92 0.37
C PHE A 79 -4.98 6.80 -0.68
N HIS A 80 -5.40 5.61 -0.26
CA HIS A 80 -5.43 4.43 -1.11
C HIS A 80 -6.59 4.47 -2.11
N ASP A 81 -7.83 4.55 -1.62
CA ASP A 81 -9.03 4.36 -2.45
C ASP A 81 -9.45 5.65 -3.14
N VAL A 82 -9.33 6.77 -2.42
CA VAL A 82 -9.65 8.09 -2.95
C VAL A 82 -8.46 8.54 -3.82
N LEU A 83 -7.32 8.91 -3.22
CA LEU A 83 -6.24 9.58 -3.95
C LEU A 83 -5.53 8.73 -5.02
N VAL A 84 -5.18 7.47 -4.72
CA VAL A 84 -4.39 6.62 -5.63
C VAL A 84 -5.26 5.88 -6.64
N HIS A 85 -6.29 5.18 -6.17
CA HIS A 85 -7.16 4.34 -6.99
C HIS A 85 -8.38 5.07 -7.58
N GLN A 86 -8.69 6.27 -7.09
CA GLN A 86 -9.80 7.09 -7.59
C GLN A 86 -11.13 6.34 -7.66
N ARG A 87 -11.37 5.45 -6.69
CA ARG A 87 -12.63 4.72 -6.53
C ARG A 87 -13.79 5.70 -6.41
N ILE A 88 -13.54 6.84 -5.77
CA ILE A 88 -14.37 8.04 -5.81
C ILE A 88 -13.74 9.00 -6.82
N LYS A 89 -14.42 9.24 -7.94
CA LYS A 89 -13.94 10.16 -8.97
C LYS A 89 -13.78 11.57 -8.37
N HIS A 90 -12.54 12.04 -8.30
CA HIS A 90 -12.22 13.39 -7.86
C HIS A 90 -11.14 14.01 -8.75
N GLY A 91 -11.14 15.34 -8.87
CA GLY A 91 -10.13 16.08 -9.64
C GLY A 91 -8.80 16.29 -8.92
N LEU A 92 -8.62 15.77 -7.71
CA LEU A 92 -7.44 16.06 -6.88
C LEU A 92 -6.16 15.55 -7.53
N ARG A 93 -5.20 16.47 -7.71
CA ARG A 93 -3.85 16.20 -8.17
C ARG A 93 -2.87 16.80 -7.16
N PRO A 94 -2.30 15.99 -6.25
CA PRO A 94 -1.46 16.52 -5.20
C PRO A 94 -0.17 17.09 -5.79
N GLU A 95 0.11 18.36 -5.47
CA GLU A 95 1.32 19.05 -5.92
C GLU A 95 2.53 18.79 -5.01
N ASN A 96 2.31 18.19 -3.84
CA ASN A 96 3.38 17.85 -2.91
C ASN A 96 4.28 16.74 -3.49
N LYS A 97 5.60 17.00 -3.52
CA LYS A 97 6.62 16.04 -3.97
C LYS A 97 6.53 14.69 -3.23
N TYR A 98 6.26 14.71 -1.93
CA TYR A 98 6.15 13.51 -1.10
C TYR A 98 4.93 12.66 -1.47
N LEU A 99 3.74 13.27 -1.57
CA LEU A 99 2.52 12.56 -1.98
C LEU A 99 2.67 11.95 -3.38
N ARG A 100 3.26 12.67 -4.33
CA ARG A 100 3.56 12.13 -5.67
C ARG A 100 4.51 10.93 -5.61
N ARG A 101 5.49 10.94 -4.69
CA ARG A 101 6.40 9.82 -4.48
C ARG A 101 5.68 8.59 -3.91
N MET A 102 4.80 8.79 -2.93
CA MET A 102 3.96 7.72 -2.37
C MET A 102 3.04 7.12 -3.43
N ILE A 103 2.32 7.95 -4.19
CA ILE A 103 1.43 7.49 -5.27
C ILE A 103 2.22 6.69 -6.30
N ARG A 104 3.45 7.12 -6.64
CA ARG A 104 4.29 6.36 -7.57
C ARG A 104 4.71 5.01 -6.99
N ALA A 105 5.19 4.97 -5.74
CA ALA A 105 5.59 3.74 -5.08
C ALA A 105 4.43 2.72 -5.09
N HIS A 106 3.21 3.19 -4.77
CA HIS A 106 2.00 2.37 -4.82
C HIS A 106 1.66 1.88 -6.23
N LYS A 107 1.76 2.74 -7.25
CA LYS A 107 1.54 2.32 -8.64
C LYS A 107 2.56 1.30 -9.13
N ILE A 108 3.82 1.43 -8.72
CA ILE A 108 4.88 0.46 -9.03
C ILE A 108 4.55 -0.89 -8.36
N HIS A 109 4.12 -0.87 -7.11
CA HIS A 109 3.67 -2.05 -6.40
C HIS A 109 2.55 -2.80 -7.17
N HIS A 110 1.55 -2.06 -7.66
CA HIS A 110 0.45 -2.62 -8.46
C HIS A 110 0.81 -3.06 -9.88
N LYS A 111 1.99 -2.70 -10.42
CA LYS A 111 2.43 -3.28 -11.70
C LYS A 111 2.60 -4.79 -11.61
N CYS A 112 2.96 -5.30 -10.42
CA CYS A 112 2.99 -6.72 -10.15
C CYS A 112 1.58 -7.20 -9.79
N THR A 113 0.98 -8.01 -10.65
CA THR A 113 -0.36 -8.59 -10.44
C THR A 113 -0.32 -9.97 -9.79
N THR A 114 0.88 -10.47 -9.51
CA THR A 114 1.14 -11.77 -8.89
C THR A 114 1.44 -11.61 -7.41
N LYS A 115 1.32 -12.72 -6.67
CA LYS A 115 1.62 -12.78 -5.24
C LYS A 115 3.08 -12.40 -4.95
N GLU A 116 3.99 -12.91 -5.76
CA GLU A 116 5.44 -12.77 -5.63
C GLU A 116 5.98 -11.75 -6.63
N GLY A 117 7.13 -11.14 -6.30
CA GLY A 117 7.82 -10.18 -7.16
C GLY A 117 7.38 -8.72 -7.00
N ALA A 118 6.36 -8.46 -6.19
CA ALA A 118 5.94 -7.10 -5.87
C ALA A 118 7.00 -6.37 -5.03
N GLU A 119 7.19 -5.08 -5.29
CA GLU A 119 8.03 -4.20 -4.49
C GLU A 119 7.21 -3.07 -3.87
N ALA A 120 7.82 -2.26 -3.02
CA ALA A 120 7.20 -1.04 -2.46
C ALA A 120 5.93 -1.26 -1.60
N PHE A 121 5.96 -2.21 -0.65
CA PHE A 121 4.85 -2.49 0.29
C PHE A 121 4.55 -1.38 1.32
N GLY A 122 5.33 -0.28 1.34
CA GLY A 122 5.14 0.81 2.29
C GLY A 122 3.92 1.64 1.93
N PHE A 123 3.18 2.09 2.95
CA PHE A 123 1.94 2.83 2.76
C PHE A 123 2.14 4.32 2.96
N LEU A 124 2.57 4.75 4.14
CA LEU A 124 2.88 6.15 4.45
C LEU A 124 4.31 6.50 4.11
N TYR A 125 5.22 5.53 4.05
CA TYR A 125 6.63 5.76 3.80
C TYR A 125 7.05 5.25 2.42
N ALA A 126 7.44 6.20 1.56
CA ALA A 126 8.02 5.90 0.26
C ALA A 126 9.50 6.31 0.23
N PRO A 127 10.45 5.36 0.10
CA PRO A 127 11.86 5.65 -0.05
C PRO A 127 12.18 6.58 -1.25
N PRO A 128 13.25 7.40 -1.18
CA PRO A 128 13.62 8.33 -2.26
C PRO A 128 13.85 7.69 -3.63
N LYS A 129 14.17 6.39 -3.70
CA LYS A 129 14.34 5.65 -4.96
C LYS A 129 13.09 5.62 -5.85
N TYR A 130 11.91 5.91 -5.29
CA TYR A 130 10.64 6.01 -6.03
C TYR A 130 10.31 7.43 -6.50
N GLU A 131 11.24 8.38 -6.36
CA GLU A 131 11.14 9.67 -7.05
C GLU A 131 11.22 9.51 -8.57
N ALA A 132 10.63 10.46 -9.30
CA ALA A 132 10.39 10.31 -10.74
C ALA A 132 11.69 10.23 -11.53
N SER A 133 12.60 11.15 -11.21
CA SER A 133 13.92 11.28 -11.81
C SER A 133 14.80 10.08 -11.47
N VAL A 134 14.69 9.57 -10.25
CA VAL A 134 15.53 8.46 -9.75
C VAL A 134 15.05 7.11 -10.27
N TYR A 135 13.74 6.87 -10.29
CA TYR A 135 13.19 5.59 -10.73
C TYR A 135 13.37 5.39 -12.25
N LYS A 136 13.10 6.43 -13.07
CA LYS A 136 13.29 6.34 -14.53
C LYS A 136 14.74 6.05 -14.92
N SER A 137 15.71 6.65 -14.22
CA SER A 137 17.13 6.40 -14.51
C SER A 137 17.57 4.99 -14.10
N LYS A 138 16.98 4.42 -13.05
CA LYS A 138 17.21 3.03 -12.65
C LYS A 138 16.63 2.05 -13.66
N ASP A 139 15.37 2.23 -14.09
CA ASP A 139 14.73 1.38 -15.09
C ASP A 139 15.51 1.38 -16.41
N ALA A 140 15.88 2.56 -16.92
CA ALA A 140 16.66 2.67 -18.15
C ALA A 140 17.99 1.90 -18.07
N LYS A 141 18.75 2.09 -16.98
CA LYS A 141 20.01 1.35 -16.76
C LYS A 141 19.80 -0.16 -16.67
N GLN A 142 18.71 -0.62 -16.04
CA GLN A 142 18.40 -2.05 -15.93
C GLN A 142 18.07 -2.65 -17.31
N SER A 143 17.28 -1.94 -18.12
CA SER A 143 16.95 -2.35 -19.50
C SER A 143 18.19 -2.42 -20.38
N ASP A 144 19.09 -1.43 -20.31
CA ASP A 144 20.34 -1.40 -21.07
C ASP A 144 21.28 -2.55 -20.68
N LEU A 145 21.31 -2.93 -19.40
CA LEU A 145 22.11 -4.06 -18.92
C LEU A 145 21.60 -5.40 -19.45
N ILE A 146 20.28 -5.63 -19.41
CA ILE A 146 19.66 -6.87 -19.92
C ILE A 146 19.89 -6.99 -21.44
N ALA A 147 19.62 -5.92 -22.20
CA ALA A 147 19.84 -5.91 -23.64
C ALA A 147 21.31 -6.19 -24.02
N ASN A 148 22.26 -5.69 -23.23
CA ASN A 148 23.70 -5.94 -23.43
C ASN A 148 24.17 -7.34 -22.98
N GLN A 149 23.39 -8.06 -22.17
CA GLN A 149 23.66 -9.46 -21.82
C GLN A 149 23.09 -10.40 -22.89
N GLU A 150 21.89 -10.13 -23.39
CA GLU A 150 21.28 -10.90 -24.47
C GLU A 150 22.07 -10.78 -25.78
N SER A 151 22.54 -9.58 -26.14
CA SER A 151 23.35 -9.39 -27.34
C SER A 151 24.68 -10.15 -27.31
N ARG A 152 25.31 -10.27 -26.14
CA ARG A 152 26.55 -11.03 -25.93
C ARG A 152 26.35 -12.55 -25.98
N HIS A 153 25.15 -13.05 -25.69
CA HIS A 153 24.82 -14.47 -25.81
C HIS A 153 24.46 -14.89 -27.24
N ILE A 154 24.13 -13.95 -28.13
CA ILE A 154 23.81 -14.24 -29.54
C ILE A 154 25.07 -14.24 -30.43
N THR A 155 26.20 -13.70 -29.95
CA THR A 155 27.47 -13.61 -30.71
C THR A 155 28.52 -14.67 -30.35
N GLN A 156 28.16 -15.68 -29.54
CA GLN A 156 28.97 -16.88 -29.26
C GLN A 156 28.31 -18.12 -29.84
#